data_AF-A0AAU8JAN8-F1
#
_entry.id   AF-A0AAU8JAN8-F1
#
_cell.length_a   1.000
_cell.length_b   1.000
_cell.length_c   1.000
_cell.angle_alpha   90.00
_cell.angle_beta   90.00
_cell.angle_gamma   90.00
#
_symmetry.space_group_name_H-M   'P 1'
#
loop_
_entity.id
_entity.type
_entity.pdbx_description
1 polymer ?
#
loop_
_entity_poly.entity_id
_entity_poly.type
_entity_poly.pdbx_seq_one_letter_code
_entity_poly.pdbx_strand_id
1 'polypeptide(L)'
;MSQTEVVIPTVRPCQIEKNEVEPVDLVIIIDTSPSMRDEAQDLSNAAQAAITSAASSCPCDLRVAWFGIEGTWKGTHFNRTIRDYLIKECQVSDSDIRGRKRGELADAGAQEDAARAIEDICNHFNWRAGATRAIFYLGDEALEGGGDKTEQKDIIAANKAIQTAKQEGVTLHTYFGTSKSKFRDTIQTEYARLATETGGQAFSDRDAINGFAEVLSKIICNTRAVGIYLDVPQPIPCFELKSANKPLTTKGAETVTITAYNCYSNVTFKGVKVVLSAVMKSNGSPVLNLANGEPVVAIKPSPEIDFGDLNPVNNQGNYPSVSRELIIENNGEDGGEYALNIDSFYQAEFNFIASDKFEL
;
A
#
# COMPACT_ATOMS: atom_id res chain seq x y z
N MET A 1 37.54 -37.34 0.50
CA MET A 1 36.10 -37.54 0.80
C MET A 1 35.56 -36.19 1.20
N SER A 2 34.78 -35.56 0.31
CA SER A 2 34.22 -34.22 0.52
C SER A 2 33.02 -34.35 1.45
N GLN A 3 33.12 -33.82 2.67
CA GLN A 3 31.99 -33.72 3.60
C GLN A 3 31.03 -32.68 3.05
N THR A 4 29.91 -33.13 2.49
CA THR A 4 28.81 -32.24 2.11
C THR A 4 28.01 -31.94 3.36
N GLU A 5 28.21 -30.76 3.95
CA GLU A 5 27.34 -30.23 5.00
C GLU A 5 25.93 -30.07 4.43
N VAL A 6 25.03 -30.98 4.76
CA VAL A 6 23.61 -30.76 4.54
C VAL A 6 23.13 -29.87 5.68
N VAL A 7 23.10 -28.57 5.41
CA VAL A 7 22.38 -27.57 6.21
C VAL A 7 20.90 -27.91 6.11
N ILE A 8 20.24 -28.20 7.24
CA ILE A 8 18.78 -28.33 7.29
C ILE A 8 18.24 -26.89 7.15
N PRO A 9 17.59 -26.52 6.03
CA PRO A 9 17.14 -25.16 5.83
C PRO A 9 15.78 -25.00 6.51
N THR A 10 15.77 -24.81 7.83
CA THR A 10 14.60 -24.28 8.55
C THR A 10 14.78 -22.83 9.00
N VAL A 11 15.88 -22.19 8.63
CA VAL A 11 16.02 -20.74 8.71
C VAL A 11 15.47 -20.18 7.40
N ARG A 12 14.27 -19.58 7.42
CA ARG A 12 13.83 -18.74 6.29
C ARG A 12 14.99 -17.77 6.01
N PRO A 13 15.58 -17.77 4.81
CA PRO A 13 16.47 -16.70 4.42
C PRO A 13 15.72 -15.39 4.63
N CYS A 14 16.41 -14.33 5.06
CA CYS A 14 15.89 -12.96 5.06
C CYS A 14 15.50 -12.57 3.62
N GLN A 15 14.35 -13.03 3.14
CA GLN A 15 13.68 -12.48 1.99
C GLN A 15 12.69 -11.49 2.55
N ILE A 16 13.04 -10.21 2.43
CA ILE A 16 12.09 -9.12 2.54
C ILE A 16 10.98 -9.45 1.54
N GLU A 17 9.77 -9.70 2.02
CA GLU A 17 8.63 -9.88 1.14
C GLU A 17 8.57 -8.66 0.23
N LYS A 18 8.54 -8.92 -1.07
CA LYS A 18 8.47 -7.89 -2.10
C LYS A 18 7.18 -7.11 -1.84
N ASN A 19 7.31 -5.86 -1.36
CA ASN A 19 6.21 -4.95 -1.05
C ASN A 19 5.03 -5.18 -2.01
N GLU A 20 3.86 -5.51 -1.44
CA GLU A 20 2.61 -5.47 -2.19
C GLU A 20 2.52 -4.09 -2.86
N VAL A 21 2.30 -4.09 -4.17
CA VAL A 21 2.24 -2.86 -4.94
C VAL A 21 0.99 -2.09 -4.48
N GLU A 22 1.18 -0.90 -3.92
CA GLU A 22 0.09 -0.12 -3.31
C GLU A 22 -1.06 0.11 -4.32
N PRO A 23 -2.32 -0.19 -3.96
CA PRO A 23 -3.46 0.10 -4.82
C PRO A 23 -3.70 1.61 -4.89
N VAL A 24 -3.87 2.11 -6.11
CA VAL A 24 -4.15 3.52 -6.40
C VAL A 24 -5.40 3.63 -7.26
N ASP A 25 -6.38 4.40 -6.82
CA ASP A 25 -7.58 4.72 -7.58
C ASP A 25 -7.55 6.19 -8.01
N LEU A 26 -7.51 6.41 -9.32
CA LEU A 26 -7.58 7.73 -9.93
C LEU A 26 -8.89 7.90 -10.70
N VAL A 27 -9.72 8.86 -10.30
CA VAL A 27 -10.95 9.21 -11.00
C VAL A 27 -10.74 10.51 -11.77
N ILE A 28 -10.87 10.48 -13.09
CA ILE A 28 -10.72 11.64 -13.96
C ILE A 28 -12.12 12.15 -14.33
N ILE A 29 -12.39 13.40 -13.98
CA ILE A 29 -13.68 14.08 -14.19
C ILE A 29 -13.46 15.24 -15.13
N ILE A 30 -14.32 15.40 -16.13
CA ILE A 30 -14.28 16.54 -17.05
C ILE A 30 -15.63 17.23 -17.12
N ASP A 31 -15.59 18.57 -17.09
CA ASP A 31 -16.67 19.40 -17.60
C ASP A 31 -16.95 19.03 -19.07
N THR A 32 -18.23 18.81 -19.40
CA THR A 32 -18.63 18.42 -20.76
C THR A 32 -19.29 19.52 -21.57
N SER A 33 -19.10 20.77 -21.15
CA SER A 33 -19.33 21.95 -21.96
C SER A 33 -18.59 21.85 -23.31
N PRO A 34 -19.11 22.49 -24.38
CA PRO A 34 -18.48 22.41 -25.70
C PRO A 34 -17.04 22.96 -25.76
N SER A 35 -16.63 23.83 -24.81
CA SER A 35 -15.27 24.39 -24.74
C SER A 35 -14.22 23.36 -24.36
N MET A 36 -14.59 22.30 -23.64
CA MET A 36 -13.66 21.28 -23.14
C MET A 36 -13.40 20.11 -24.10
N ARG A 37 -13.84 20.22 -25.36
CA ARG A 37 -13.84 19.11 -26.31
C ARG A 37 -12.43 18.70 -26.72
N ASP A 38 -11.57 19.67 -27.02
CA ASP A 38 -10.19 19.45 -27.43
C ASP A 38 -9.36 18.92 -26.26
N GLU A 39 -9.52 19.46 -25.05
CA GLU A 39 -8.88 18.91 -23.86
C GLU A 39 -9.29 17.46 -23.60
N ALA A 40 -10.57 17.11 -23.80
CA ALA A 40 -11.04 15.72 -23.68
C ALA A 40 -10.34 14.77 -24.66
N GLN A 41 -10.12 15.23 -25.89
CA GLN A 41 -9.43 14.45 -26.92
C GLN A 41 -7.93 14.34 -26.64
N ASP A 42 -7.29 15.45 -26.29
CA ASP A 42 -5.85 15.52 -26.05
C ASP A 42 -5.44 14.70 -24.83
N LEU A 43 -6.19 14.79 -23.74
CA LEU A 43 -5.96 13.97 -22.56
C LEU A 43 -6.16 12.48 -22.87
N SER A 44 -7.19 12.14 -23.66
CA SER A 44 -7.42 10.73 -24.04
C SER A 44 -6.30 10.17 -24.91
N ASN A 45 -5.76 10.97 -25.84
CA ASN A 45 -4.63 10.59 -26.66
C ASN A 45 -3.34 10.41 -25.85
N ALA A 46 -3.18 11.21 -24.79
CA ALA A 46 -2.01 11.17 -23.91
C ALA A 46 -2.05 10.06 -22.84
N ALA A 47 -3.23 9.54 -22.52
CA ALA A 47 -3.46 8.63 -21.38
C ALA A 47 -2.54 7.41 -21.39
N GLN A 48 -2.45 6.71 -22.52
CA GLN A 48 -1.63 5.50 -22.61
C GLN A 48 -0.13 5.79 -22.39
N ALA A 49 0.38 6.89 -22.94
CA ALA A 49 1.77 7.29 -22.76
C ALA A 49 2.04 7.65 -21.29
N ALA A 50 1.14 8.40 -20.64
CA ALA A 50 1.25 8.76 -19.24
C ALA A 50 1.26 7.54 -18.32
N ILE A 51 0.32 6.60 -18.51
CA ILE A 51 0.23 5.37 -17.71
C ILE A 51 1.50 4.53 -17.90
N THR A 52 2.00 4.41 -19.13
CA THR A 52 3.24 3.67 -19.42
C THR A 52 4.46 4.32 -18.74
N SER A 53 4.55 5.65 -18.77
CA SER A 53 5.60 6.40 -18.08
C SER A 53 5.51 6.22 -16.57
N ALA A 54 4.33 6.37 -15.99
CA ALA A 54 4.12 6.23 -14.55
C ALA A 54 4.41 4.80 -14.07
N ALA A 55 3.98 3.78 -14.83
CA ALA A 55 4.28 2.38 -14.52
C ALA A 55 5.80 2.09 -14.49
N SER A 56 6.60 2.84 -15.24
CA SER A 56 8.07 2.71 -15.26
C SER A 56 8.73 3.48 -14.13
N SER A 57 8.24 4.67 -13.80
CA SER A 57 8.88 5.59 -12.84
C SER A 57 8.38 5.42 -11.40
N CYS A 58 7.12 5.06 -11.23
CA CYS A 58 6.44 4.94 -9.93
C CYS A 58 5.45 3.76 -9.95
N PRO A 59 5.94 2.50 -9.95
CA PRO A 59 5.07 1.33 -10.04
C PRO A 59 4.00 1.29 -8.95
N CYS A 60 2.73 1.20 -9.35
CA CYS A 60 1.56 1.09 -8.47
C CYS A 60 0.49 0.19 -9.13
N ASP A 61 -0.44 -0.34 -8.32
CA ASP A 61 -1.61 -1.04 -8.83
C ASP A 61 -2.67 0.02 -9.16
N LEU A 62 -2.51 0.65 -10.33
CA LEU A 62 -3.33 1.78 -10.76
C LEU A 62 -4.64 1.32 -11.39
N ARG A 63 -5.76 1.83 -10.86
CA ARG A 63 -7.09 1.80 -11.48
C ARG A 63 -7.51 3.21 -11.85
N VAL A 64 -7.79 3.44 -13.14
CA VAL A 64 -8.26 4.74 -13.63
C VAL A 64 -9.71 4.64 -14.10
N ALA A 65 -10.56 5.56 -13.66
CA ALA A 65 -11.93 5.72 -14.13
C ALA A 65 -12.12 7.11 -14.77
N TRP A 66 -12.94 7.21 -15.81
CA TRP A 66 -13.12 8.42 -16.60
C TRP A 66 -14.59 8.78 -16.69
N PHE A 67 -14.93 10.03 -16.41
CA PHE A 67 -16.31 10.50 -16.38
C PHE A 67 -16.47 11.91 -16.92
N GLY A 68 -17.52 12.11 -17.71
CA GLY A 68 -18.06 13.43 -17.96
C GLY A 68 -19.12 13.82 -16.93
N ILE A 69 -19.20 15.10 -16.59
CA ILE A 69 -20.30 15.66 -15.81
C ILE A 69 -21.50 15.81 -16.76
N GLU A 70 -22.54 14.98 -16.57
CA GLU A 70 -23.82 15.02 -17.33
C GLU A 70 -23.70 14.92 -18.88
N GLY A 71 -22.53 14.54 -19.40
CA GLY A 71 -22.27 14.39 -20.82
C GLY A 71 -21.14 13.41 -21.13
N THR A 72 -20.90 13.19 -22.43
CA THR A 72 -19.90 12.24 -22.92
C THR A 72 -19.32 12.72 -24.25
N TRP A 73 -18.09 12.33 -24.55
CA TRP A 73 -17.42 12.60 -25.82
C TRP A 73 -17.06 11.32 -26.56
N LYS A 74 -17.68 11.10 -27.73
CA LYS A 74 -17.38 9.94 -28.58
C LYS A 74 -15.93 10.00 -29.07
N GLY A 75 -15.23 8.87 -28.99
CA GLY A 75 -13.81 8.76 -29.40
C GLY A 75 -12.81 9.17 -28.33
N THR A 76 -13.29 9.43 -27.11
CA THR A 76 -12.46 9.74 -25.92
C THR A 76 -12.69 8.68 -24.84
N HIS A 77 -11.91 8.72 -23.75
CA HIS A 77 -12.19 7.90 -22.57
C HIS A 77 -13.45 8.35 -21.80
N PHE A 78 -13.97 9.56 -22.05
CA PHE A 78 -15.16 10.11 -21.42
C PHE A 78 -16.44 9.63 -22.10
N ASN A 79 -16.65 8.31 -22.12
CA ASN A 79 -17.78 7.67 -22.78
C ASN A 79 -18.97 7.38 -21.85
N ARG A 80 -18.92 7.86 -20.61
CA ARG A 80 -19.97 7.68 -19.59
C ARG A 80 -20.03 8.87 -18.62
N THR A 81 -21.20 9.07 -18.03
CA THR A 81 -21.44 10.15 -17.05
C THR A 81 -21.20 9.67 -15.62
N ILE A 82 -20.90 10.61 -14.72
CA ILE A 82 -20.85 10.33 -13.26
C ILE A 82 -22.18 9.75 -12.78
N ARG A 83 -23.30 10.43 -13.09
CA ARG A 83 -24.63 10.01 -12.63
C ARG A 83 -24.97 8.60 -13.09
N ASP A 84 -24.79 8.29 -14.37
CA ASP A 84 -25.10 6.96 -14.90
C ASP A 84 -24.30 5.88 -14.17
N TYR A 85 -23.02 6.14 -13.90
CA TYR A 85 -22.17 5.20 -13.19
C TYR A 85 -22.60 4.99 -11.75
N LEU A 86 -22.81 6.08 -11.01
CA LEU A 86 -23.20 6.00 -9.60
C LEU A 86 -24.53 5.27 -9.43
N ILE A 87 -25.51 5.50 -10.31
CA ILE A 87 -26.79 4.80 -10.26
C ILE A 87 -26.65 3.33 -10.68
N LYS A 88 -26.02 3.07 -11.83
CA LYS A 88 -26.07 1.73 -12.45
C LYS A 88 -25.07 0.76 -11.84
N GLU A 89 -23.90 1.24 -11.44
CA GLU A 89 -22.80 0.39 -10.96
C GLU A 89 -22.59 0.52 -9.46
N CYS A 90 -22.73 1.72 -8.88
CA CYS A 90 -22.64 1.92 -7.43
C CYS A 90 -23.99 1.79 -6.71
N GLN A 91 -25.09 1.62 -7.44
CA GLN A 91 -26.45 1.44 -6.90
C GLN A 91 -26.92 2.59 -6.00
N VAL A 92 -26.44 3.81 -6.28
CA VAL A 92 -26.81 5.03 -5.56
C VAL A 92 -28.20 5.48 -6.01
N SER A 93 -29.05 5.90 -5.06
CA SER A 93 -30.34 6.48 -5.40
C SER A 93 -30.15 7.81 -6.09
N ASP A 94 -30.92 8.09 -7.15
CA ASP A 94 -30.85 9.38 -7.85
C ASP A 94 -31.14 10.59 -6.93
N SER A 95 -31.89 10.39 -5.83
CA SER A 95 -32.15 11.40 -4.80
C SER A 95 -30.94 11.76 -3.94
N ASP A 96 -29.95 10.88 -3.88
CA ASP A 96 -28.75 11.05 -3.05
C ASP A 96 -27.63 11.75 -3.84
N ILE A 97 -27.76 11.78 -5.17
CA ILE A 97 -26.84 12.48 -6.08
C ILE A 97 -27.13 13.97 -6.07
N ARG A 98 -26.11 14.77 -5.79
CA ARG A 98 -26.23 16.22 -5.66
C ARG A 98 -26.03 16.99 -6.94
N GLY A 99 -25.31 16.43 -7.91
CA GLY A 99 -25.19 16.98 -9.25
C GLY A 99 -26.57 17.32 -9.81
N ARG A 100 -26.67 18.41 -10.57
CA ARG A 100 -27.89 18.76 -11.29
C ARG A 100 -27.94 17.94 -12.58
N LYS A 101 -29.15 17.64 -13.08
CA LYS A 101 -29.30 16.93 -14.34
C LYS A 101 -29.09 17.87 -15.50
N ARG A 102 -28.59 17.33 -16.62
CA ARG A 102 -28.54 18.10 -17.88
C ARG A 102 -29.89 18.76 -18.19
N GLY A 103 -29.86 20.06 -18.44
CA GLY A 103 -31.05 20.86 -18.75
C GLY A 103 -31.81 21.44 -17.55
N GLU A 104 -31.38 21.17 -16.31
CA GLU A 104 -31.94 21.83 -15.11
C GLU A 104 -31.42 23.26 -14.92
N LEU A 105 -30.27 23.57 -15.51
CA LEU A 105 -29.72 24.92 -15.61
C LEU A 105 -29.76 25.42 -17.05
N ALA A 106 -29.70 26.75 -17.20
CA ALA A 106 -29.46 27.36 -18.50
C ALA A 106 -28.10 26.91 -19.06
N ASP A 107 -28.02 26.89 -20.38
CA ASP A 107 -26.81 26.55 -21.13
C ASP A 107 -26.21 25.20 -20.69
N ALA A 108 -24.90 25.15 -20.48
CA ALA A 108 -24.17 23.95 -20.08
C ALA A 108 -23.95 23.86 -18.56
N GLY A 109 -24.62 24.68 -17.74
CA GLY A 109 -24.29 24.79 -16.32
C GLY A 109 -24.30 23.47 -15.54
N ALA A 110 -25.24 22.55 -15.80
CA ALA A 110 -25.23 21.24 -15.14
C ALA A 110 -24.04 20.35 -15.56
N GLN A 111 -23.45 20.60 -16.73
CA GLN A 111 -22.26 19.93 -17.24
C GLN A 111 -20.97 20.55 -16.67
N GLU A 112 -21.04 21.76 -16.10
CA GLU A 112 -19.95 22.53 -15.49
C GLU A 112 -19.95 22.41 -13.94
N ASP A 113 -20.76 21.49 -13.39
CA ASP A 113 -21.06 21.35 -11.96
C ASP A 113 -19.98 20.63 -11.14
N ALA A 114 -18.76 21.14 -11.23
CA ALA A 114 -17.56 20.54 -10.67
C ALA A 114 -17.65 20.19 -9.19
N ALA A 115 -18.05 21.15 -8.35
CA ALA A 115 -18.06 20.98 -6.90
C ALA A 115 -19.01 19.84 -6.50
N ARG A 116 -20.20 19.80 -7.08
CA ARG A 116 -21.19 18.74 -6.82
C ARG A 116 -20.74 17.39 -7.34
N ALA A 117 -20.18 17.35 -8.55
CA ALA A 117 -19.63 16.13 -9.14
C ALA A 117 -18.52 15.50 -8.27
N ILE A 118 -17.64 16.34 -7.72
CA ILE A 118 -16.58 15.90 -6.79
C ILE A 118 -17.19 15.34 -5.51
N GLU A 119 -18.17 16.03 -4.91
CA GLU A 119 -18.88 15.53 -3.73
C GLU A 119 -19.53 14.16 -3.98
N ASP A 120 -20.18 13.98 -5.13
CA ASP A 120 -20.84 12.72 -5.49
C ASP A 120 -19.81 11.58 -5.65
N ILE A 121 -18.68 11.83 -6.30
CA ILE A 121 -17.60 10.82 -6.44
C ILE A 121 -16.96 10.49 -5.09
N CYS A 122 -16.64 11.49 -4.26
CA CYS A 122 -16.06 11.23 -2.95
C CYS A 122 -16.95 10.31 -2.11
N ASN A 123 -18.25 10.58 -2.04
CA ASN A 123 -19.18 9.84 -1.17
C ASN A 123 -19.61 8.47 -1.73
N HIS A 124 -19.64 8.32 -3.06
CA HIS A 124 -20.37 7.20 -3.67
C HIS A 124 -19.58 6.35 -4.66
N PHE A 125 -18.38 6.78 -5.06
CA PHE A 125 -17.53 5.95 -5.91
C PHE A 125 -17.10 4.68 -5.18
N ASN A 126 -17.00 3.56 -5.90
CA ASN A 126 -16.63 2.27 -5.33
C ASN A 126 -15.10 2.13 -5.16
N TRP A 127 -14.50 3.00 -4.36
CA TRP A 127 -13.07 2.98 -4.01
C TRP A 127 -12.63 1.59 -3.52
N ARG A 128 -11.47 1.10 -3.98
CA ARG A 128 -10.89 -0.17 -3.50
C ARG A 128 -10.49 -0.01 -2.04
N ALA A 129 -10.65 -1.08 -1.27
CA ALA A 129 -10.17 -1.13 0.10
C ALA A 129 -8.65 -0.92 0.13
N GLY A 130 -8.18 -0.02 1.01
CA GLY A 130 -6.76 0.31 1.14
C GLY A 130 -6.15 1.14 -0.01
N ALA A 131 -6.94 1.51 -1.04
CA ALA A 131 -6.41 2.31 -2.13
C ALA A 131 -6.16 3.76 -1.72
N THR A 132 -5.06 4.34 -2.20
CA THR A 132 -4.95 5.80 -2.20
C THR A 132 -5.91 6.35 -3.25
N ARG A 133 -6.67 7.37 -2.89
CA ARG A 133 -7.80 7.88 -3.68
C ARG A 133 -7.47 9.26 -4.21
N ALA A 134 -7.58 9.46 -5.51
CA ALA A 134 -7.52 10.79 -6.09
C ALA A 134 -8.59 11.05 -7.14
N ILE A 135 -8.93 12.32 -7.27
CA ILE A 135 -9.72 12.85 -8.37
C ILE A 135 -8.84 13.82 -9.16
N PHE A 136 -8.86 13.72 -10.49
CA PHE A 136 -8.33 14.74 -11.38
C PHE A 136 -9.48 15.40 -12.14
N TYR A 137 -9.79 16.64 -11.79
CA TYR A 137 -10.87 17.41 -12.39
C TYR A 137 -10.35 18.37 -13.47
N LEU A 138 -11.03 18.44 -14.61
CA LEU A 138 -10.76 19.35 -15.72
C LEU A 138 -11.97 20.22 -16.05
N GLY A 139 -11.76 21.52 -16.20
CA GLY A 139 -12.77 22.47 -16.70
C GLY A 139 -12.16 23.85 -16.95
N ASP A 140 -12.95 24.78 -17.48
CA ASP A 140 -12.52 26.14 -17.83
C ASP A 140 -13.40 27.27 -17.28
N GLU A 141 -14.39 26.94 -16.44
CA GLU A 141 -15.35 27.89 -15.84
C GLU A 141 -15.52 27.71 -14.30
N ALA A 142 -16.38 28.51 -13.66
CA ALA A 142 -16.61 28.45 -12.23
C ALA A 142 -17.27 27.13 -11.75
N LEU A 143 -17.03 26.75 -10.49
CA LEU A 143 -17.23 25.39 -9.98
C LEU A 143 -18.67 24.98 -9.62
N GLU A 144 -19.62 25.92 -9.53
CA GLU A 144 -21.04 25.68 -9.21
C GLU A 144 -21.93 26.14 -10.36
N GLY A 145 -21.91 25.36 -11.43
CA GLY A 145 -22.75 25.52 -12.60
C GLY A 145 -22.17 26.44 -13.67
N GLY A 146 -20.84 26.52 -13.75
CA GLY A 146 -20.12 27.35 -14.70
C GLY A 146 -20.21 28.85 -14.44
N GLY A 147 -19.83 29.61 -15.46
CA GLY A 147 -19.92 31.07 -15.49
C GLY A 147 -18.59 31.80 -15.52
N ASP A 148 -18.69 33.09 -15.87
CA ASP A 148 -17.56 33.96 -16.23
C ASP A 148 -16.72 34.42 -15.03
N LYS A 149 -17.09 34.13 -13.78
CA LYS A 149 -16.30 34.51 -12.59
C LYS A 149 -16.63 33.64 -11.40
N THR A 150 -15.71 33.54 -10.45
CA THR A 150 -16.00 32.92 -9.14
C THR A 150 -16.93 33.80 -8.32
N GLU A 151 -18.10 33.27 -7.96
CA GLU A 151 -19.06 33.91 -7.08
C GLU A 151 -19.10 33.23 -5.71
N GLN A 152 -19.84 33.82 -4.76
CA GLN A 152 -19.97 33.28 -3.42
C GLN A 152 -20.55 31.86 -3.40
N LYS A 153 -21.44 31.52 -4.35
CA LYS A 153 -21.99 30.17 -4.49
C LYS A 153 -20.90 29.14 -4.83
N ASP A 154 -19.93 29.50 -5.67
CA ASP A 154 -18.84 28.64 -6.09
C ASP A 154 -17.91 28.36 -4.92
N ILE A 155 -17.58 29.39 -4.13
CA ILE A 155 -16.75 29.25 -2.92
C ILE A 155 -17.45 28.35 -1.89
N ILE A 156 -18.76 28.51 -1.69
CA ILE A 156 -19.54 27.68 -0.76
C ILE A 156 -19.55 26.22 -1.22
N ALA A 157 -19.78 25.97 -2.51
CA ALA A 157 -19.79 24.63 -3.07
C ALA A 157 -18.40 23.97 -3.02
N ALA A 158 -17.35 24.71 -3.39
CA ALA A 158 -15.97 24.25 -3.31
C ALA A 158 -15.54 23.94 -1.87
N ASN A 159 -15.92 24.77 -0.89
CA ASN A 159 -15.67 24.46 0.54
C ASN A 159 -16.27 23.12 0.94
N LYS A 160 -17.47 22.81 0.44
CA LYS A 160 -18.13 21.55 0.74
C LYS A 160 -17.47 20.36 0.03
N ALA A 161 -17.03 20.54 -1.21
CA ALA A 161 -16.23 19.55 -1.94
C ALA A 161 -14.90 19.25 -1.23
N ILE A 162 -14.17 20.29 -0.79
CA ILE A 162 -12.92 20.17 -0.03
C ILE A 162 -13.16 19.41 1.28
N GLN A 163 -14.20 19.79 2.02
CA GLN A 163 -14.53 19.13 3.28
C GLN A 163 -14.84 17.64 3.06
N THR A 164 -15.67 17.32 2.08
CA THR A 164 -16.03 15.95 1.73
C THR A 164 -14.79 15.16 1.31
N ALA A 165 -13.94 15.71 0.44
CA ALA A 165 -12.71 15.06 -0.01
C ALA A 165 -11.75 14.76 1.16
N LYS A 166 -11.56 15.71 2.08
CA LYS A 166 -10.78 15.50 3.31
C LYS A 166 -11.36 14.40 4.19
N GLN A 167 -12.68 14.36 4.36
CA GLN A 167 -13.37 13.36 5.18
C GLN A 167 -13.21 11.95 4.58
N GLU A 168 -13.27 11.83 3.26
CA GLU A 168 -13.17 10.56 2.53
C GLU A 168 -11.73 10.16 2.14
N GLY A 169 -10.73 10.96 2.56
CA GLY A 169 -9.32 10.71 2.25
C GLY A 169 -9.01 10.75 0.75
N VAL A 170 -9.65 11.65 0.02
CA VAL A 170 -9.49 11.83 -1.44
C VAL A 170 -8.65 13.07 -1.72
N THR A 171 -7.56 12.90 -2.47
CA THR A 171 -6.72 14.00 -2.96
C THR A 171 -7.29 14.56 -4.25
N LEU A 172 -7.47 15.88 -4.36
CA LEU A 172 -7.95 16.52 -5.59
C LEU A 172 -6.79 17.15 -6.37
N HIS A 173 -6.67 16.77 -7.63
CA HIS A 173 -5.89 17.47 -8.62
C HIS A 173 -6.85 18.21 -9.55
N THR A 174 -6.46 19.40 -10.00
CA THR A 174 -7.29 20.21 -10.89
C THR A 174 -6.49 20.66 -12.10
N TYR A 175 -7.13 20.70 -13.26
CA TYR A 175 -6.59 21.35 -14.45
C TYR A 175 -7.58 22.42 -14.90
N PHE A 176 -7.08 23.66 -14.96
CA PHE A 176 -7.83 24.79 -15.47
C PHE A 176 -7.48 25.04 -16.93
N GLY A 177 -8.42 24.72 -17.82
CA GLY A 177 -8.27 24.78 -19.27
C GLY A 177 -8.28 26.20 -19.83
N THR A 178 -8.44 26.29 -21.15
CA THR A 178 -8.38 27.59 -21.83
C THR A 178 -9.68 28.37 -21.64
N SER A 179 -9.77 29.13 -20.55
CA SER A 179 -10.94 29.97 -20.28
C SER A 179 -10.94 31.26 -21.12
N LYS A 180 -12.13 31.61 -21.66
CA LYS A 180 -12.39 32.90 -22.33
C LYS A 180 -12.81 34.01 -21.36
N SER A 181 -12.88 33.69 -20.07
CA SER A 181 -13.36 34.60 -19.04
C SER A 181 -12.44 35.81 -18.85
N LYS A 182 -13.04 36.99 -18.59
CA LYS A 182 -12.27 38.18 -18.18
C LYS A 182 -11.81 38.12 -16.73
N PHE A 183 -12.41 37.23 -15.93
CA PHE A 183 -12.10 37.00 -14.52
C PHE A 183 -11.35 35.67 -14.32
N ARG A 184 -10.68 35.20 -15.38
CA ARG A 184 -9.92 33.96 -15.43
C ARG A 184 -9.06 33.73 -14.18
N ASP A 185 -8.36 34.75 -13.70
CA ASP A 185 -7.48 34.63 -12.52
C ASP A 185 -8.25 34.23 -11.24
N THR A 186 -9.50 34.68 -11.09
CA THR A 186 -10.34 34.33 -9.94
C THR A 186 -10.77 32.87 -10.00
N ILE A 187 -11.12 32.37 -11.18
CA ILE A 187 -11.51 30.99 -11.42
C ILE A 187 -10.30 30.06 -11.20
N GLN A 188 -9.16 30.42 -11.80
CA GLN A 188 -7.92 29.67 -11.62
C GLN A 188 -7.48 29.59 -10.16
N THR A 189 -7.65 30.68 -9.40
CA THR A 189 -7.34 30.70 -7.96
C THR A 189 -8.21 29.70 -7.20
N GLU A 190 -9.49 29.59 -7.56
CA GLU A 190 -10.41 28.67 -6.89
C GLU A 190 -10.12 27.20 -7.24
N TYR A 191 -9.73 26.90 -8.48
CA TYR A 191 -9.21 25.58 -8.86
C TYR A 191 -7.97 25.23 -8.02
N ALA A 192 -7.04 26.18 -7.91
CA ALA A 192 -5.83 25.97 -7.12
C ALA A 192 -6.14 25.72 -5.64
N ARG A 193 -7.11 26.44 -5.08
CA ARG A 193 -7.56 26.24 -3.70
C ARG A 193 -8.16 24.85 -3.49
N LEU A 194 -9.03 24.41 -4.39
CA LEU A 194 -9.64 23.07 -4.37
C LEU A 194 -8.58 21.96 -4.33
N ALA A 195 -7.54 22.06 -5.16
CA ALA A 195 -6.46 21.09 -5.17
C ALA A 195 -5.57 21.17 -3.93
N THR A 196 -5.04 22.35 -3.63
CA THR A 196 -4.03 22.51 -2.56
C THR A 196 -4.58 22.22 -1.17
N GLU A 197 -5.83 22.57 -0.90
CA GLU A 197 -6.43 22.27 0.40
C GLU A 197 -6.62 20.77 0.65
N THR A 198 -6.65 19.94 -0.39
CA THR A 198 -6.77 18.47 -0.27
C THR A 198 -5.43 17.75 -0.45
N GLY A 199 -4.32 18.49 -0.53
CA GLY A 199 -2.97 17.94 -0.69
C GLY A 199 -2.59 17.59 -2.14
N GLY A 200 -3.42 17.96 -3.11
CA GLY A 200 -3.13 17.71 -4.52
C GLY A 200 -2.51 18.90 -5.24
N GLN A 201 -2.51 18.84 -6.56
CA GLN A 201 -1.83 19.79 -7.43
C GLN A 201 -2.78 20.47 -8.41
N ALA A 202 -2.53 21.76 -8.62
CA ALA A 202 -3.23 22.56 -9.59
C ALA A 202 -2.38 22.73 -10.85
N PHE A 203 -3.01 22.50 -11.99
CA PHE A 203 -2.46 22.63 -13.32
C PHE A 203 -3.30 23.61 -14.13
N SER A 204 -2.73 24.10 -15.22
CA SER A 204 -3.36 24.98 -16.18
C SER A 204 -3.02 24.57 -17.61
N ASP A 205 -3.67 25.17 -18.59
CA ASP A 205 -3.29 25.12 -20.00
C ASP A 205 -1.77 25.30 -20.26
N ARG A 206 -1.08 26.10 -19.44
CA ARG A 206 0.38 26.29 -19.51
C ARG A 206 1.20 25.05 -19.13
N ASP A 207 0.66 24.20 -18.27
CA ASP A 207 1.34 22.98 -17.83
C ASP A 207 1.20 21.84 -18.85
N ALA A 208 0.18 21.91 -19.71
CA ALA A 208 -0.07 20.95 -20.78
C ALA A 208 0.47 21.39 -22.15
N ILE A 209 1.36 22.40 -22.22
CA ILE A 209 1.96 22.88 -23.48
C ILE A 209 2.67 21.75 -24.25
N ASN A 210 3.30 20.81 -23.53
CA ASN A 210 3.95 19.63 -24.12
C ASN A 210 3.02 18.39 -24.18
N GLY A 211 1.71 18.60 -24.00
CA GLY A 211 0.69 17.56 -23.90
C GLY A 211 0.44 17.09 -22.46
N PHE A 212 -0.69 16.40 -22.28
CA PHE A 212 -1.15 15.91 -20.98
C PHE A 212 -0.34 14.74 -20.41
N ALA A 213 0.58 14.15 -21.18
CA ALA A 213 1.29 12.95 -20.77
C ALA A 213 2.12 13.18 -19.50
N GLU A 214 2.80 14.33 -19.41
CA GLU A 214 3.59 14.72 -18.24
C GLU A 214 2.69 15.05 -17.04
N VAL A 215 1.60 15.80 -17.26
CA VAL A 215 0.62 16.16 -16.22
C VAL A 215 0.03 14.92 -15.58
N LEU A 216 -0.48 13.99 -16.40
CA LEU A 216 -1.10 12.77 -15.90
C LEU A 216 -0.09 11.83 -15.24
N SER A 217 1.16 11.76 -15.74
CA SER A 217 2.23 11.00 -15.08
C SER A 217 2.57 11.56 -13.69
N LYS A 218 2.69 12.88 -13.56
CA LYS A 218 2.89 13.56 -12.26
C LYS A 218 1.74 13.26 -11.31
N ILE A 219 0.49 13.33 -11.77
CA ILE A 219 -0.68 13.02 -10.95
C ILE A 219 -0.63 11.58 -10.47
N ILE A 220 -0.38 10.60 -11.35
CA ILE A 220 -0.30 9.19 -10.96
C ILE A 220 0.79 8.98 -9.91
N CYS A 221 1.98 9.57 -10.10
CA CYS A 221 3.07 9.41 -9.13
C CYS A 221 2.79 10.15 -7.81
N ASN A 222 2.14 11.33 -7.84
CA ASN A 222 1.83 12.12 -6.64
C ASN A 222 0.56 11.66 -5.93
N THR A 223 -0.28 10.86 -6.58
CA THR A 223 -1.44 10.20 -5.96
C THR A 223 -0.99 9.09 -5.01
N ARG A 224 0.26 8.64 -5.07
CA ARG A 224 0.78 7.73 -4.05
C ARG A 224 0.80 8.43 -2.71
N ALA A 225 0.36 7.75 -1.66
CA ALA A 225 0.64 8.22 -0.32
C ALA A 225 2.15 8.40 -0.20
N VAL A 226 2.63 9.62 0.07
CA VAL A 226 3.92 9.81 0.74
C VAL A 226 3.70 9.40 2.19
N GLY A 227 3.38 8.12 2.39
CA GLY A 227 3.48 7.49 3.68
C GLY A 227 4.97 7.36 3.94
N ILE A 228 5.49 8.09 4.91
CA ILE A 228 6.73 7.69 5.57
C ILE A 228 6.38 6.40 6.31
N TYR A 229 6.43 5.28 5.60
CA TYR A 229 6.41 3.98 6.23
C TYR A 229 7.80 3.79 6.81
N LEU A 230 7.92 3.97 8.11
CA LEU A 230 9.02 3.38 8.84
C LEU A 230 8.76 1.88 8.85
N ASP A 231 9.20 1.20 7.79
CA ASP A 231 9.37 -0.25 7.83
C ASP A 231 10.48 -0.51 8.84
N VAL A 232 10.08 -0.75 10.09
CA VAL A 232 10.97 -1.32 11.10
C VAL A 232 10.93 -2.82 10.84
N PRO A 233 11.91 -3.40 10.11
CA PRO A 233 11.95 -4.83 9.91
C PRO A 233 11.90 -5.48 11.28
N GLN A 234 10.96 -6.39 11.52
CA GLN A 234 10.89 -7.15 12.77
C GLN A 234 12.11 -8.07 12.82
N PRO A 235 13.18 -7.70 13.55
CA PRO A 235 14.39 -8.49 13.52
C PRO A 235 14.13 -9.74 14.36
N ILE A 236 14.55 -10.90 13.88
CA ILE A 236 14.40 -12.20 14.57
C ILE A 236 15.79 -12.77 14.88
N PRO A 237 16.04 -13.33 16.07
CA PRO A 237 17.25 -14.09 16.33
C PRO A 237 17.36 -15.30 15.40
N CYS A 238 18.58 -15.63 14.97
CA CYS A 238 18.83 -16.85 14.19
C CYS A 238 19.13 -18.02 15.13
N PHE A 239 18.67 -19.23 14.78
CA PHE A 239 18.94 -20.44 15.55
C PHE A 239 19.60 -21.52 14.71
N GLU A 240 20.57 -22.21 15.29
CA GLU A 240 21.23 -23.38 14.71
C GLU A 240 21.15 -24.55 15.68
N LEU A 241 20.81 -25.73 15.17
CA LEU A 241 20.85 -26.98 15.92
C LEU A 241 22.03 -27.84 15.43
N LYS A 242 22.95 -28.19 16.33
CA LYS A 242 24.07 -29.09 16.08
C LYS A 242 23.89 -30.37 16.87
N SER A 243 23.95 -31.50 16.16
CA SER A 243 24.04 -32.81 16.79
C SER A 243 25.29 -33.55 16.35
N ALA A 244 25.81 -34.39 17.23
CA ALA A 244 26.93 -35.28 16.93
C ALA A 244 26.53 -36.42 15.96
N ASN A 245 25.26 -36.84 15.96
CA ASN A 245 24.75 -37.80 14.99
C ASN A 245 23.83 -37.11 13.98
N LYS A 246 23.94 -37.51 12.71
CA LYS A 246 23.07 -37.07 11.63
C LYS A 246 22.65 -38.30 10.80
N PRO A 247 21.36 -38.69 10.75
CA PRO A 247 20.18 -38.09 11.41
C PRO A 247 20.14 -38.34 12.94
N LEU A 248 19.23 -37.65 13.63
CA LEU A 248 18.96 -37.90 15.06
C LEU A 248 18.60 -39.37 15.28
N THR A 249 18.99 -39.94 16.42
CA THR A 249 18.82 -41.37 16.71
C THR A 249 17.37 -41.85 16.57
N THR A 250 17.19 -43.00 15.93
CA THR A 250 15.88 -43.59 15.60
C THR A 250 15.08 -44.04 16.82
N LYS A 251 15.75 -44.29 17.96
CA LYS A 251 15.17 -44.54 19.29
C LYS A 251 16.23 -44.25 20.36
N GLY A 252 15.87 -43.54 21.43
CA GLY A 252 16.77 -43.20 22.53
C GLY A 252 16.96 -41.70 22.74
N ALA A 253 17.93 -41.35 23.59
CA ALA A 253 18.24 -39.98 23.98
C ALA A 253 19.49 -39.48 23.26
N GLU A 254 19.42 -38.26 22.75
CA GLU A 254 20.54 -37.61 22.07
C GLU A 254 20.75 -36.19 22.59
N THR A 255 21.99 -35.86 22.90
CA THR A 255 22.38 -34.50 23.25
C THR A 255 22.60 -33.68 21.99
N VAL A 256 21.86 -32.58 21.89
CA VAL A 256 21.92 -31.60 20.82
C VAL A 256 22.32 -30.26 21.42
N THR A 257 23.05 -29.46 20.66
CA THR A 257 23.34 -28.07 21.01
C THR A 257 22.48 -27.16 20.15
N ILE A 258 21.72 -26.27 20.78
CA ILE A 258 21.08 -25.14 20.11
C ILE A 258 21.93 -23.90 20.32
N THR A 259 22.15 -23.12 19.27
CA THR A 259 22.86 -21.84 19.34
C THR A 259 21.96 -20.75 18.79
N ALA A 260 21.73 -19.72 19.60
CA ALA A 260 21.09 -18.49 19.15
C ALA A 260 22.16 -17.49 18.71
N TYR A 261 21.93 -16.80 17.60
CA TYR A 261 22.82 -15.79 17.02
C TYR A 261 22.09 -14.47 16.83
N ASN A 262 22.82 -13.38 17.01
CA ASN A 262 22.43 -12.07 16.50
C ASN A 262 23.24 -11.73 15.24
N CYS A 263 22.55 -11.62 14.11
CA CYS A 263 23.14 -11.26 12.82
C CYS A 263 23.07 -9.76 12.51
N TYR A 264 22.51 -8.95 13.40
CA TYR A 264 22.33 -7.52 13.21
C TYR A 264 23.44 -6.73 13.92
N SER A 265 23.99 -5.73 13.25
CA SER A 265 25.01 -4.82 13.81
C SER A 265 24.41 -3.71 14.65
N ASN A 266 23.10 -3.46 14.54
CA ASN A 266 22.40 -2.33 15.17
C ASN A 266 21.22 -2.75 16.08
N VAL A 267 20.98 -4.05 16.27
CA VAL A 267 19.91 -4.56 17.14
C VAL A 267 20.52 -5.31 18.31
N THR A 268 20.03 -5.05 19.52
CA THR A 268 20.26 -5.91 20.68
C THR A 268 18.98 -6.69 20.94
N PHE A 269 19.06 -8.03 21.00
CA PHE A 269 17.94 -8.82 21.48
C PHE A 269 18.05 -8.99 22.99
N LYS A 270 17.04 -8.54 23.73
CA LYS A 270 16.97 -8.65 25.19
C LYS A 270 16.13 -9.84 25.60
N GLY A 271 16.64 -10.59 26.58
CA GLY A 271 15.91 -11.69 27.22
C GLY A 271 15.40 -12.76 26.25
N VAL A 272 16.24 -13.19 25.32
CA VAL A 272 15.88 -14.19 24.30
C VAL A 272 15.57 -15.52 24.97
N LYS A 273 14.33 -15.96 24.77
CA LYS A 273 13.81 -17.25 25.26
C LYS A 273 13.21 -18.04 24.11
N VAL A 274 13.34 -19.35 24.17
CA VAL A 274 12.83 -20.26 23.14
C VAL A 274 12.03 -21.38 23.77
N VAL A 275 10.91 -21.71 23.15
CA VAL A 275 10.17 -22.94 23.38
C VAL A 275 10.38 -23.85 22.17
N LEU A 276 10.87 -25.07 22.41
CA LEU A 276 11.04 -26.09 21.37
C LEU A 276 9.92 -27.12 21.44
N SER A 277 9.36 -27.47 20.29
CA SER A 277 8.37 -28.54 20.18
C SER A 277 8.60 -29.40 18.94
N ALA A 278 8.38 -30.71 19.05
CA ALA A 278 8.36 -31.60 17.89
C ALA A 278 6.95 -31.68 17.34
N VAL A 279 6.69 -31.05 16.19
CA VAL A 279 5.31 -30.80 15.73
C VAL A 279 4.90 -31.67 14.55
N MET A 280 5.82 -32.06 13.67
CA MET A 280 5.48 -32.71 12.39
C MET A 280 6.46 -33.84 12.06
N LYS A 281 5.96 -34.91 11.45
CA LYS A 281 6.76 -35.85 10.65
C LYS A 281 7.15 -35.18 9.32
N SER A 282 8.19 -35.66 8.63
CA SER A 282 8.62 -35.10 7.34
C SER A 282 7.53 -35.08 6.25
N ASN A 283 6.49 -35.92 6.38
CA ASN A 283 5.32 -35.93 5.51
C ASN A 283 4.22 -34.92 5.90
N GLY A 284 4.47 -34.02 6.86
CA GLY A 284 3.53 -33.00 7.31
C GLY A 284 2.41 -33.50 8.24
N SER A 285 2.47 -34.75 8.69
CA SER A 285 1.51 -35.29 9.66
C SER A 285 1.93 -34.93 11.09
N PRO A 286 0.99 -34.65 12.01
CA PRO A 286 1.33 -34.37 13.40
C PRO A 286 2.00 -35.58 14.07
N VAL A 287 2.93 -35.31 14.98
CA VAL A 287 3.49 -36.33 15.87
C VAL A 287 2.49 -36.57 17.00
N LEU A 288 1.78 -37.71 16.95
CA LEU A 288 0.82 -38.09 17.99
C LEU A 288 1.55 -38.63 19.23
N ASN A 289 0.94 -38.45 20.40
CA ASN A 289 1.40 -39.12 21.62
C ASN A 289 1.27 -40.64 21.50
N LEU A 290 2.08 -41.35 22.27
CA LEU A 290 1.98 -42.79 22.48
C LEU A 290 0.62 -43.14 23.11
N ALA A 291 0.21 -44.40 23.02
CA ALA A 291 -1.07 -44.87 23.57
C ALA A 291 -1.22 -44.63 25.09
N ASN A 292 -0.09 -44.51 25.82
CA ASN A 292 -0.05 -44.17 27.24
C ASN A 292 -0.18 -42.65 27.51
N GLY A 293 -0.30 -41.82 26.48
CA GLY A 293 -0.43 -40.35 26.58
C GLY A 293 0.89 -39.59 26.59
N GLU A 294 2.05 -40.26 26.63
CA GLU A 294 3.36 -39.62 26.61
C GLU A 294 3.75 -39.15 25.20
N PRO A 295 4.52 -38.06 25.07
CA PRO A 295 4.98 -37.60 23.77
C PRO A 295 5.98 -38.58 23.16
N VAL A 296 5.84 -38.84 21.86
CA VAL A 296 6.78 -39.67 21.08
C VAL A 296 8.18 -39.04 21.06
N VAL A 297 8.26 -37.71 21.03
CA VAL A 297 9.52 -36.96 21.16
C VAL A 297 9.43 -36.04 22.37
N ALA A 298 10.29 -36.25 23.36
CA ALA A 298 10.42 -35.37 24.52
C ALA A 298 11.71 -34.55 24.41
N ILE A 299 11.64 -33.26 24.74
CA ILE A 299 12.79 -32.36 24.78
C ILE A 299 13.04 -31.98 26.23
N LYS A 300 14.26 -32.16 26.71
CA LYS A 300 14.65 -31.86 28.09
C LYS A 300 15.83 -30.89 28.14
N PRO A 301 15.81 -29.90 29.04
CA PRO A 301 14.69 -29.54 29.92
C PRO A 301 13.53 -28.87 29.14
N SER A 302 12.28 -29.02 29.62
CA SER A 302 11.08 -28.36 29.05
C SER A 302 10.52 -27.34 30.06
N PRO A 303 9.90 -26.21 29.63
CA PRO A 303 9.53 -25.84 28.26
C PRO A 303 10.26 -24.62 27.68
N GLU A 304 11.05 -23.88 28.45
CA GLU A 304 11.64 -22.61 28.02
C GLU A 304 13.17 -22.62 28.21
N ILE A 305 13.89 -22.35 27.13
CA ILE A 305 15.35 -22.24 27.10
C ILE A 305 15.73 -20.76 27.07
N ASP A 306 16.42 -20.30 28.10
CA ASP A 306 16.86 -18.91 28.23
C ASP A 306 18.28 -18.72 27.66
N PHE A 307 18.39 -17.87 26.63
CA PHE A 307 19.64 -17.45 25.99
C PHE A 307 20.14 -16.11 26.52
N GLY A 308 19.33 -15.37 27.27
CA GLY A 308 19.65 -14.03 27.76
C GLY A 308 19.75 -13.01 26.62
N ASP A 309 20.64 -12.02 26.80
CA ASP A 309 20.81 -10.95 25.81
C ASP A 309 21.77 -11.38 24.69
N LEU A 310 21.38 -11.09 23.44
CA LEU A 310 22.25 -11.21 22.27
C LEU A 310 22.63 -9.81 21.77
N ASN A 311 23.87 -9.42 22.05
CA ASN A 311 24.41 -8.13 21.64
C ASN A 311 24.54 -8.02 20.11
N PRO A 312 24.67 -6.80 19.55
CA PRO A 312 24.87 -6.61 18.13
C PRO A 312 26.22 -7.12 17.65
N VAL A 313 26.32 -7.43 16.35
CA VAL A 313 27.56 -7.84 15.69
C VAL A 313 28.65 -6.80 15.89
N ASN A 314 29.83 -7.25 16.34
CA ASN A 314 30.99 -6.39 16.48
C ASN A 314 31.74 -6.24 15.14
N ASN A 315 32.59 -5.22 15.04
CA ASN A 315 33.38 -4.91 13.82
C ASN A 315 34.37 -6.01 13.39
N GLN A 316 34.42 -7.14 14.11
CA GLN A 316 35.31 -8.27 13.83
C GLN A 316 34.59 -9.39 13.07
N GLY A 317 33.31 -9.21 12.70
CA GLY A 317 32.55 -10.16 11.87
C GLY A 317 32.12 -11.43 12.61
N ASN A 318 32.31 -11.50 13.93
CA ASN A 318 31.83 -12.61 14.76
C ASN A 318 30.41 -12.31 15.23
N TYR A 319 29.47 -13.20 14.89
CA TYR A 319 28.10 -13.12 15.38
C TYR A 319 28.05 -13.47 16.87
N PRO A 320 27.58 -12.55 17.75
CA PRO A 320 27.35 -12.86 19.14
C PRO A 320 26.38 -14.02 19.24
N SER A 321 26.78 -15.03 20.01
CA SER A 321 26.02 -16.27 20.10
C SER A 321 26.06 -16.85 21.50
N VAL A 322 24.98 -17.57 21.81
CA VAL A 322 24.81 -18.26 23.07
C VAL A 322 24.33 -19.68 22.76
N SER A 323 25.04 -20.67 23.28
CA SER A 323 24.69 -22.08 23.10
C SER A 323 24.09 -22.68 24.37
N ARG A 324 23.17 -23.62 24.17
CA ARG A 324 22.54 -24.42 25.22
C ARG A 324 22.51 -25.88 24.78
N GLU A 325 22.70 -26.78 25.73
CA GLU A 325 22.55 -28.21 25.51
C GLU A 325 21.12 -28.63 25.87
N LEU A 326 20.57 -29.52 25.06
CA LEU A 326 19.27 -30.14 25.26
C LEU A 326 19.35 -31.62 24.91
N ILE A 327 18.49 -32.41 25.54
CA ILE A 327 18.33 -33.82 25.25
C ILE A 327 17.03 -33.99 24.47
N ILE A 328 17.13 -34.58 23.28
CA ILE A 328 15.98 -35.03 22.51
C ILE A 328 15.84 -36.53 22.75
N GLU A 329 14.74 -36.94 23.38
CA GLU A 329 14.39 -38.34 23.61
C GLU A 329 13.31 -38.76 22.62
N ASN A 330 13.63 -39.75 21.78
CA ASN A 330 12.66 -40.39 20.89
C ASN A 330 12.21 -41.72 21.50
N ASN A 331 10.95 -41.75 21.92
CA ASN A 331 10.27 -42.89 22.53
C ASN A 331 9.50 -43.76 21.51
N GLY A 332 9.46 -43.35 20.24
CA GLY A 332 8.80 -44.09 19.17
C GLY A 332 9.51 -45.39 18.79
N GLU A 333 8.76 -46.36 18.27
CA GLU A 333 9.32 -47.61 17.73
C GLU A 333 9.76 -47.48 16.28
N ASP A 334 9.14 -46.56 15.53
CA ASP A 334 9.46 -46.25 14.15
C ASP A 334 10.35 -45.01 14.10
N GLY A 335 11.62 -45.17 13.74
CA GLY A 335 12.53 -44.06 13.50
C GLY A 335 11.98 -43.15 12.39
N GLY A 336 11.56 -41.94 12.74
CA GLY A 336 10.99 -40.96 11.81
C GLY A 336 11.83 -39.69 11.73
N GLU A 337 11.78 -39.01 10.58
CA GLU A 337 12.25 -37.63 10.47
C GLU A 337 11.22 -36.69 11.10
N TYR A 338 11.66 -35.94 12.12
CA TYR A 338 10.82 -34.98 12.84
C TYR A 338 11.26 -33.55 12.52
N ALA A 339 10.28 -32.66 12.35
CA ALA A 339 10.50 -31.22 12.31
C ALA A 339 10.32 -30.63 13.72
N LEU A 340 11.30 -29.85 14.15
CA LEU A 340 11.24 -29.06 15.37
C LEU A 340 10.73 -27.67 15.04
N ASN A 341 9.73 -27.21 15.79
CA ASN A 341 9.32 -25.81 15.80
C ASN A 341 10.08 -25.05 16.91
N ILE A 342 10.44 -23.81 16.60
CA ILE A 342 11.15 -22.90 17.48
C ILE A 342 10.28 -21.67 17.66
N ASP A 343 9.60 -21.55 18.79
CA ASP A 343 8.86 -20.35 19.16
C ASP A 343 9.77 -19.48 20.02
N SER A 344 10.01 -18.23 19.61
CA SER A 344 10.96 -17.33 20.28
C SER A 344 10.29 -16.10 20.86
N PHE A 345 10.77 -15.66 22.02
CA PHE A 345 10.29 -14.50 22.77
C PHE A 345 11.47 -13.61 23.11
N TYR A 346 11.39 -12.32 22.78
CA TYR A 346 12.47 -11.36 22.99
C TYR A 346 11.95 -9.93 22.86
N GLN A 347 12.74 -8.97 23.34
CA GLN A 347 12.59 -7.56 23.02
C GLN A 347 13.74 -7.14 22.09
N ALA A 348 13.42 -6.52 20.96
CA ALA A 348 14.44 -5.96 20.06
C ALA A 348 14.67 -4.48 20.39
N GLU A 349 15.91 -4.13 20.74
CA GLU A 349 16.35 -2.76 20.99
C GLU A 349 17.25 -2.28 19.84
N PHE A 350 16.83 -1.20 19.17
CA PHE A 350 17.59 -0.61 18.07
C PHE A 350 18.53 0.47 18.60
N ASN A 351 19.82 0.30 18.37
CA ASN A 351 20.84 1.28 18.72
C ASN A 351 21.05 2.23 17.53
N PHE A 352 20.30 3.33 17.52
CA PHE A 352 20.50 4.39 16.54
C PHE A 352 21.65 5.31 16.97
N ILE A 353 22.63 5.51 16.10
CA ILE A 353 23.62 6.57 16.27
C ILE A 353 23.03 7.79 15.57
N ALA A 354 23.01 8.95 16.25
CA ALA A 354 22.33 10.20 15.85
C ALA A 354 22.74 10.80 14.47
N SER A 355 23.50 10.08 13.65
CA SER A 355 23.85 10.41 12.27
C SER A 355 23.07 9.61 11.22
N ASP A 356 22.19 8.69 11.61
CA ASP A 356 21.28 8.04 10.66
C ASP A 356 20.27 9.07 10.18
N LYS A 357 20.64 9.78 9.11
CA LYS A 357 19.76 10.65 8.36
C LYS A 357 18.76 9.76 7.65
N PHE A 358 17.54 9.74 8.16
CA PHE A 358 16.40 9.39 7.34
C PHE A 358 16.12 10.61 6.48
N GLU A 359 16.39 10.51 5.17
CA GLU A 359 15.79 11.44 4.22
C GLU A 359 14.29 11.14 4.23
N LEU A 360 13.52 12.13 4.69
CA LEU A 360 12.06 12.11 4.70
C LEU A 360 11.50 12.06 3.28
#